data_AF-A0A2N1UEJ4-F1
#
_entry.id   AF-A0A2N1UEJ4-F1
#
_cell.length_a   1.000
_cell.length_b   1.000
_cell.length_c   1.000
_cell.angle_alpha   90.00
_cell.angle_beta   90.00
_cell.angle_gamma   90.00
#
_symmetry.space_group_name_H-M   'P 1'
#
loop_
_entity.id
_entity.type
_entity.pdbx_description
1 polymer ?
#
loop_
_entity_poly.entity_id
_entity_poly.type
_entity_poly.pdbx_seq_one_letter_code
_entity_poly.pdbx_strand_id
1 'polypeptide(L)'
;MFRQTEFFKEIAIMLAALMVFPLGTPVFAFDSQTLPTGGQVTAGQAAISQTASNMTIQQATQKAAINWQDFSIGSNAGVRFNQPNTASIALNRVIGQNPSQIMGSLSANGQVFIINPSGVLFGRGAQVNAAAILASTRNISDADFMAGRYRFAGDGTGTVVNEGNLIAADNGYVTLIGAHVTNSGTIIAPKGDVRLSAANKVTITLDNNSLTGFTVDQGTFDALAENKG
;
A
#
# COMPACT_ATOMS: atom_id res chain seq x y z
N MET A 1 19.72 48.62 -78.40
CA MET A 1 19.77 47.51 -79.38
C MET A 1 19.06 46.33 -78.75
N PHE A 2 17.92 45.92 -79.34
CA PHE A 2 17.12 44.68 -79.21
C PHE A 2 17.87 43.44 -78.65
N ARG A 3 17.34 42.41 -77.94
CA ARG A 3 16.04 41.71 -77.74
C ARG A 3 16.17 40.88 -76.42
N GLN A 4 15.16 40.80 -75.55
CA GLN A 4 14.19 39.68 -75.38
C GLN A 4 14.78 38.24 -75.36
N THR A 5 14.78 37.60 -74.18
CA THR A 5 14.32 36.20 -73.98
C THR A 5 14.03 35.91 -72.49
N GLU A 6 12.75 35.71 -72.20
CA GLU A 6 12.12 35.13 -70.99
C GLU A 6 12.66 33.74 -70.62
N PHE A 7 12.71 33.37 -69.33
CA PHE A 7 12.42 31.98 -68.88
C PHE A 7 12.20 31.88 -67.35
N PHE A 8 10.92 31.73 -66.95
CA PHE A 8 10.32 31.00 -65.82
C PHE A 8 11.09 30.77 -64.49
N LYS A 9 10.48 31.19 -63.36
CA LYS A 9 9.80 30.29 -62.38
C LYS A 9 9.35 31.05 -61.13
N GLU A 10 8.04 30.98 -60.86
CA GLU A 10 7.47 31.32 -59.56
C GLU A 10 7.93 30.35 -58.47
N ILE A 11 8.28 30.86 -57.29
CA ILE A 11 8.29 30.08 -56.05
C ILE A 11 7.44 30.86 -55.05
N ALA A 12 6.19 30.42 -54.90
CA ALA A 12 5.32 30.80 -53.81
C ALA A 12 5.85 30.20 -52.50
N ILE A 13 6.21 31.05 -51.55
CA ILE A 13 6.58 30.65 -50.19
C ILE A 13 5.28 30.39 -49.42
N MET A 14 4.91 29.12 -49.26
CA MET A 14 3.81 28.70 -48.39
C MET A 14 4.39 28.35 -47.00
N LEU A 15 4.29 29.30 -46.05
CA LEU A 15 4.59 29.07 -44.64
C LEU A 15 3.43 28.29 -44.00
N ALA A 16 3.52 26.96 -43.98
CA ALA A 16 2.65 26.11 -43.17
C ALA A 16 3.24 25.99 -41.76
N ALA A 17 2.73 26.78 -40.82
CA ALA A 17 3.01 26.61 -39.40
C ALA A 17 2.25 25.37 -38.89
N LEU A 18 2.97 24.27 -38.65
CA LEU A 18 2.43 23.05 -38.06
C LEU A 18 2.21 23.29 -36.55
N MET A 19 0.99 23.65 -36.13
CA MET A 19 0.62 23.63 -34.71
C MET A 19 0.49 22.18 -34.24
N VAL A 20 1.54 21.67 -33.62
CA VAL A 20 1.48 20.42 -32.85
C VAL A 20 0.72 20.72 -31.56
N PHE A 21 -0.56 20.34 -31.49
CA PHE A 21 -1.27 20.25 -30.22
C PHE A 21 -0.80 18.98 -29.48
N PRO A 22 -0.20 19.09 -28.29
CA PRO A 22 0.03 17.90 -27.48
C PRO A 22 -1.33 17.37 -27.01
N LEU A 23 -1.68 16.16 -27.47
CA LEU A 23 -2.73 15.36 -26.87
C LEU A 23 -2.24 14.97 -25.46
N GLY A 24 -2.50 15.83 -24.47
CA GLY A 24 -2.23 15.52 -23.08
C GLY A 24 -3.06 14.31 -22.69
N THR A 25 -2.40 13.21 -22.31
CA THR A 25 -3.09 12.09 -21.70
C THR A 25 -3.71 12.58 -20.39
N PRO A 26 -5.00 12.32 -20.14
CA PRO A 26 -5.59 12.68 -18.86
C PRO A 26 -4.86 11.89 -17.76
N VAL A 27 -4.11 12.61 -16.92
CA VAL A 27 -3.61 12.07 -15.66
C VAL A 27 -4.84 12.02 -14.75
N PHE A 28 -5.38 10.82 -14.55
CA PHE A 28 -6.42 10.62 -13.54
C PHE A 28 -5.79 10.89 -12.17
N ALA A 29 -6.07 12.07 -11.62
CA ALA A 29 -5.64 12.42 -10.28
C ALA A 29 -6.28 11.44 -9.28
N PHE A 30 -5.46 10.85 -8.41
CA PHE A 30 -5.95 10.02 -7.33
C PHE A 30 -6.86 10.87 -6.43
N ASP A 31 -8.12 10.47 -6.25
CA ASP A 31 -9.07 11.28 -5.48
C ASP A 31 -8.61 11.36 -4.02
N SER A 32 -8.42 12.58 -3.54
CA SER A 32 -8.01 12.85 -2.15
C SER A 32 -8.97 12.29 -1.11
N GLN A 33 -10.22 12.00 -1.46
CA GLN A 33 -11.22 11.42 -0.55
C GLN A 33 -11.41 9.91 -0.76
N THR A 34 -10.56 9.25 -1.56
CA THR A 34 -10.63 7.81 -1.81
C THR A 34 -10.67 7.03 -0.50
N LEU A 35 -11.61 6.09 -0.40
CA LEU A 35 -11.72 5.11 0.67
C LEU A 35 -11.57 3.69 0.09
N PRO A 36 -11.22 2.69 0.92
CA PRO A 36 -11.25 1.29 0.51
C PRO A 36 -12.61 0.88 -0.06
N THR A 37 -12.62 -0.01 -1.05
CA THR A 37 -13.86 -0.44 -1.74
C THR A 37 -13.98 -1.95 -1.87
N GLY A 38 -15.23 -2.44 -1.96
CA GLY A 38 -15.51 -3.86 -2.15
C GLY A 38 -15.16 -4.74 -0.95
N GLY A 39 -15.19 -4.18 0.27
CA GLY A 39 -14.89 -4.90 1.51
C GLY A 39 -15.86 -6.05 1.78
N GLN A 40 -15.33 -7.26 1.99
CA GLN A 40 -16.09 -8.44 2.38
C GLN A 40 -15.37 -9.16 3.52
N VAL A 41 -16.07 -9.36 4.64
CA VAL A 41 -15.53 -10.12 5.78
C VAL A 41 -15.55 -11.60 5.44
N THR A 42 -14.38 -12.24 5.45
CA THR A 42 -14.23 -13.67 5.09
C THR A 42 -13.92 -14.57 6.29
N ALA A 43 -13.44 -13.99 7.40
CA ALA A 43 -13.27 -14.69 8.66
C ALA A 43 -13.44 -13.74 9.86
N GLY A 44 -13.92 -14.26 10.99
CA GLY A 44 -14.25 -13.45 12.16
C GLY A 44 -15.48 -12.56 11.94
N GLN A 45 -15.57 -11.46 12.68
CA GLN A 45 -16.69 -10.52 12.60
C GLN A 45 -16.18 -9.08 12.62
N ALA A 46 -16.61 -8.31 11.61
CA ALA A 46 -16.41 -6.87 11.54
C ALA A 46 -17.59 -6.23 10.79
N ALA A 47 -17.94 -5.00 11.15
CA ALA A 47 -18.88 -4.17 10.41
C ALA A 47 -18.12 -2.99 9.79
N ILE A 48 -18.36 -2.72 8.51
CA ILE A 48 -17.75 -1.61 7.77
C ILE A 48 -18.83 -0.54 7.60
N SER A 49 -18.53 0.68 8.03
CA SER A 49 -19.38 1.85 7.84
C SER A 49 -18.56 3.02 7.33
N GLN A 50 -19.22 3.96 6.67
CA GLN A 50 -18.56 5.11 6.05
C GLN A 50 -19.45 6.34 6.14
N THR A 51 -18.83 7.47 6.47
CA THR A 51 -19.46 8.79 6.56
C THR A 51 -18.52 9.80 5.90
N ALA A 52 -18.94 10.36 4.76
CA ALA A 52 -18.10 11.20 3.92
C ALA A 52 -16.76 10.50 3.59
N SER A 53 -15.62 11.17 3.81
CA SER A 53 -14.27 10.62 3.57
C SER A 53 -13.70 9.81 4.74
N ASN A 54 -14.54 9.36 5.68
CA ASN A 54 -14.11 8.56 6.82
C ASN A 54 -14.78 7.17 6.80
N MET A 55 -13.97 6.12 6.89
CA MET A 55 -14.44 4.75 7.07
C MET A 55 -14.12 4.27 8.48
N THR A 56 -15.10 3.61 9.12
CA THR A 56 -14.93 2.92 10.39
C THR A 56 -15.14 1.43 10.20
N ILE A 57 -14.20 0.64 10.68
CA ILE A 57 -14.29 -0.82 10.78
C ILE A 57 -14.46 -1.16 12.25
N GLN A 58 -15.66 -1.61 12.61
CA GLN A 58 -15.97 -2.07 13.95
C GLN A 58 -15.76 -3.59 14.01
N GLN A 59 -14.61 -4.03 14.49
CA GLN A 59 -14.25 -5.44 14.64
C GLN A 59 -14.78 -5.96 15.99
N ALA A 60 -15.43 -7.13 15.96
CA ALA A 60 -16.04 -7.75 17.15
C ALA A 60 -15.27 -8.99 17.66
N THR A 61 -14.45 -9.62 16.82
CA THR A 61 -13.65 -10.80 17.18
C THR A 61 -12.17 -10.48 17.34
N GLN A 62 -11.41 -11.31 18.05
CA GLN A 62 -9.96 -11.12 18.23
C GLN A 62 -9.18 -11.10 16.90
N LYS A 63 -9.68 -11.82 15.89
CA LYS A 63 -9.17 -11.80 14.52
C LYS A 63 -10.32 -11.59 13.56
N ALA A 64 -10.13 -10.74 12.56
CA ALA A 64 -11.05 -10.59 11.43
C ALA A 64 -10.25 -10.48 10.14
N ALA A 65 -10.66 -11.21 9.10
CA ALA A 65 -10.10 -11.10 7.76
C ALA A 65 -11.14 -10.45 6.84
N ILE A 66 -10.69 -9.45 6.09
CA ILE A 66 -11.50 -8.67 5.16
C ILE A 66 -10.80 -8.65 3.82
N ASN A 67 -11.46 -9.19 2.79
CA ASN A 67 -11.02 -9.05 1.42
C ASN A 67 -11.54 -7.71 0.85
N TRP A 68 -10.72 -7.06 0.05
CA TRP A 68 -11.00 -5.75 -0.56
C TRP A 68 -10.72 -5.79 -2.06
N GLN A 69 -11.55 -5.13 -2.85
CA GLN A 69 -11.22 -4.94 -4.28
C GLN A 69 -10.15 -3.88 -4.44
N ASP A 70 -10.21 -2.82 -3.63
CA ASP A 70 -9.15 -1.83 -3.49
C ASP A 70 -9.04 -1.42 -2.02
N PHE A 71 -7.81 -1.33 -1.51
CA PHE A 71 -7.55 -0.78 -0.18
C PHE A 71 -6.59 0.40 -0.30
N SER A 72 -7.15 1.55 -0.64
CA SER A 72 -6.43 2.82 -0.72
C SER A 72 -7.14 3.89 0.10
N ILE A 73 -6.37 4.86 0.60
CA ILE A 73 -6.83 5.94 1.48
C ILE A 73 -6.29 7.26 0.91
N GLY A 74 -7.15 8.10 0.36
CA GLY A 74 -6.78 9.42 -0.16
C GLY A 74 -6.25 10.35 0.93
N SER A 75 -5.53 11.40 0.55
CA SER A 75 -4.86 12.32 1.49
C SER A 75 -5.79 13.07 2.44
N ASN A 76 -7.05 13.25 2.07
CA ASN A 76 -8.12 13.85 2.87
C ASN A 76 -9.11 12.81 3.42
N ALA A 77 -8.73 11.53 3.40
CA ALA A 77 -9.53 10.42 3.89
C ALA A 77 -8.92 9.76 5.13
N GLY A 78 -9.78 9.06 5.88
CA GLY A 78 -9.40 8.38 7.10
C GLY A 78 -10.05 7.01 7.23
N VAL A 79 -9.26 6.04 7.68
CA VAL A 79 -9.76 4.70 8.05
C VAL A 79 -9.48 4.45 9.52
N ARG A 80 -10.51 4.08 10.28
CA ARG A 80 -10.38 3.73 11.69
C ARG A 80 -10.83 2.31 11.98
N PHE A 81 -9.96 1.52 12.59
CA PHE A 81 -10.29 0.22 13.15
C PHE A 81 -10.55 0.35 14.65
N ASN A 82 -11.77 0.03 15.06
CA ASN A 82 -12.14 -0.15 16.46
C ASN A 82 -12.19 -1.65 16.73
N GLN A 83 -11.19 -2.16 17.44
CA GLN A 83 -10.97 -3.58 17.70
C GLN A 83 -11.16 -3.89 19.20
N PRO A 84 -11.38 -5.16 19.59
CA PRO A 84 -11.62 -5.51 20.98
C PRO A 84 -10.52 -5.09 21.96
N ASN A 85 -9.24 -5.20 21.55
CA ASN A 85 -8.08 -4.84 22.37
C ASN A 85 -6.83 -4.67 21.49
N THR A 86 -5.70 -4.31 22.12
CA THR A 86 -4.40 -4.11 21.45
C THR A 86 -3.84 -5.37 20.80
N ALA A 87 -4.21 -6.56 21.29
CA ALA A 87 -3.81 -7.85 20.74
C ALA A 87 -4.70 -8.32 19.57
N SER A 88 -5.78 -7.60 19.25
CA SER A 88 -6.68 -7.97 18.16
C SER A 88 -6.06 -7.65 16.81
N ILE A 89 -6.33 -8.46 15.79
CA ILE A 89 -5.72 -8.31 14.46
C ILE A 89 -6.81 -8.17 13.39
N ALA A 90 -6.71 -7.11 12.60
CA ALA A 90 -7.49 -6.91 11.37
C ALA A 90 -6.61 -7.23 10.17
N LEU A 91 -6.93 -8.31 9.44
CA LEU A 91 -6.29 -8.66 8.18
C LEU A 91 -7.06 -8.05 7.02
N ASN A 92 -6.44 -7.11 6.31
CA ASN A 92 -6.98 -6.50 5.10
C ASN A 92 -6.22 -7.08 3.90
N ARG A 93 -6.91 -7.84 3.05
CA ARG A 93 -6.31 -8.48 1.87
C ARG A 93 -6.92 -7.91 0.60
N VAL A 94 -6.12 -7.30 -0.26
CA VAL A 94 -6.56 -6.85 -1.57
C VAL A 94 -6.57 -8.04 -2.53
N ILE A 95 -7.72 -8.26 -3.18
CA ILE A 95 -7.94 -9.28 -4.20
C ILE A 95 -8.04 -8.69 -5.61
N GLY A 96 -8.14 -7.35 -5.72
CA GLY A 96 -8.03 -6.63 -6.98
C GLY A 96 -6.58 -6.50 -7.46
N GLN A 97 -6.42 -5.81 -8.59
CA GLN A 97 -5.12 -5.73 -9.28
C GLN A 97 -4.31 -4.47 -8.93
N ASN A 98 -4.93 -3.46 -8.30
CA ASN A 98 -4.27 -2.19 -8.03
C ASN A 98 -3.40 -2.28 -6.75
N PRO A 99 -2.24 -1.60 -6.73
CA PRO A 99 -1.48 -1.42 -5.49
C PRO A 99 -2.26 -0.53 -4.51
N SER A 100 -2.05 -0.78 -3.22
CA SER A 100 -2.63 0.03 -2.16
C SER A 100 -1.90 1.37 -2.05
N GLN A 101 -2.64 2.47 -2.15
CA GLN A 101 -2.11 3.81 -1.96
C GLN A 101 -2.65 4.42 -0.66
N ILE A 102 -1.83 4.44 0.39
CA ILE A 102 -2.17 5.01 1.69
C ILE A 102 -1.57 6.41 1.77
N MET A 103 -2.35 7.41 1.41
CA MET A 103 -1.96 8.83 1.36
C MET A 103 -2.49 9.61 2.58
N GLY A 104 -3.59 9.16 3.17
CA GLY A 104 -4.25 9.79 4.31
C GLY A 104 -3.95 9.14 5.66
N SER A 105 -4.98 9.05 6.50
CA SER A 105 -4.87 8.54 7.87
C SER A 105 -5.39 7.12 8.04
N LEU A 106 -4.66 6.29 8.78
CA LEU A 106 -5.12 4.99 9.24
C LEU A 106 -4.86 4.90 10.75
N SER A 107 -5.91 4.64 11.53
CA SER A 107 -5.80 4.48 12.98
C SER A 107 -6.41 3.17 13.46
N ALA A 108 -5.75 2.51 14.41
CA ALA A 108 -6.25 1.27 15.02
C ALA A 108 -5.85 1.21 16.49
N ASN A 109 -6.74 0.74 17.36
CA ASN A 109 -6.36 0.43 18.74
C ASN A 109 -5.74 -0.97 18.88
N GLY A 110 -5.89 -1.84 17.89
CA GLY A 110 -5.21 -3.14 17.76
C GLY A 110 -4.21 -3.14 16.61
N GLN A 111 -3.97 -4.32 16.05
CA GLN A 111 -3.01 -4.56 14.99
C GLN A 111 -3.70 -4.56 13.63
N VAL A 112 -3.02 -4.03 12.61
CA VAL A 112 -3.53 -3.98 11.23
C VAL A 112 -2.53 -4.60 10.29
N PHE A 113 -2.97 -5.61 9.54
CA PHE A 113 -2.22 -6.23 8.46
C PHE A 113 -2.80 -5.76 7.13
N ILE A 114 -1.95 -5.29 6.22
CA ILE A 114 -2.31 -4.86 4.86
C ILE A 114 -1.56 -5.77 3.89
N ILE A 115 -2.30 -6.60 3.18
CA ILE A 115 -1.77 -7.58 2.23
C ILE A 115 -2.23 -7.21 0.83
N ASN A 116 -1.28 -6.84 -0.03
CA ASN A 116 -1.57 -6.55 -1.43
C ASN A 116 -0.43 -7.03 -2.33
N PRO A 117 -0.61 -8.15 -3.06
CA PRO A 117 0.41 -8.67 -3.97
C PRO A 117 0.89 -7.69 -5.05
N SER A 118 0.06 -6.72 -5.43
CA SER A 118 0.42 -5.68 -6.42
C SER A 118 1.31 -4.58 -5.84
N GLY A 119 1.32 -4.40 -4.52
CA GLY A 119 2.15 -3.39 -3.84
C GLY A 119 1.41 -2.62 -2.75
N VAL A 120 2.19 -2.04 -1.83
CA VAL A 120 1.70 -1.13 -0.78
C VAL A 120 2.60 0.10 -0.74
N LEU A 121 2.01 1.27 -0.96
CA LEU A 121 2.66 2.57 -0.83
C LEU A 121 2.03 3.33 0.34
N PHE A 122 2.84 3.71 1.32
CA PHE A 122 2.51 4.75 2.29
C PHE A 122 3.14 6.05 1.79
N GLY A 123 2.33 6.96 1.28
CA GLY A 123 2.80 8.19 0.65
C GLY A 123 3.25 9.25 1.64
N ARG A 124 3.89 10.30 1.12
CA ARG A 124 4.26 11.47 1.92
C ARG A 124 3.04 12.10 2.58
N GLY A 125 3.13 12.35 3.88
CA GLY A 125 2.02 12.87 4.68
C GLY A 125 1.05 11.81 5.21
N ALA A 126 1.18 10.55 4.80
CA ALA A 126 0.40 9.46 5.36
C ALA A 126 0.73 9.28 6.86
N GLN A 127 -0.31 9.03 7.65
CA GLN A 127 -0.21 8.85 9.10
C GLN A 127 -0.86 7.53 9.50
N VAL A 128 -0.06 6.52 9.82
CA VAL A 128 -0.53 5.20 10.22
C VAL A 128 -0.17 4.96 11.68
N ASN A 129 -1.19 4.83 12.53
CA ASN A 129 -1.04 4.66 13.98
C ASN A 129 -1.80 3.41 14.42
N ALA A 130 -1.10 2.41 14.96
CA ALA A 130 -1.72 1.15 15.39
C ALA A 130 -1.00 0.56 16.61
N ALA A 131 -1.56 -0.49 17.24
CA ALA A 131 -0.81 -1.27 18.21
C ALA A 131 0.38 -1.99 17.55
N ALA A 132 0.16 -2.52 16.34
CA ALA A 132 1.23 -2.99 15.45
C ALA A 132 0.79 -2.88 13.98
N ILE A 133 1.77 -2.75 13.09
CA ILE A 133 1.56 -2.56 11.65
C ILE A 133 2.30 -3.67 10.91
N LEU A 134 1.61 -4.38 10.03
CA LEU A 134 2.23 -5.27 9.06
C LEU A 134 1.75 -4.91 7.66
N ALA A 135 2.68 -4.70 6.73
CA ALA A 135 2.35 -4.53 5.32
C ALA A 135 3.12 -5.57 4.50
N SER A 136 2.43 -6.26 3.60
CA SER A 136 3.07 -7.26 2.77
C SER A 136 2.53 -7.38 1.36
N THR A 137 3.42 -7.70 0.41
CA THR A 137 3.05 -8.21 -0.92
C THR A 137 3.07 -9.74 -1.00
N ARG A 138 3.37 -10.42 0.11
CA ARG A 138 3.25 -11.86 0.29
C ARG A 138 1.92 -12.17 0.95
N ASN A 139 1.26 -13.21 0.47
CA ASN A 139 -0.09 -13.55 0.88
C ASN A 139 -0.08 -14.57 2.03
N ILE A 140 -1.17 -14.62 2.78
CA ILE A 140 -1.45 -15.60 3.83
C ILE A 140 -2.88 -16.10 3.63
N SER A 141 -3.18 -17.36 3.96
CA SER A 141 -4.55 -17.88 3.89
C SER A 141 -5.37 -17.48 5.13
N ASP A 142 -6.69 -17.43 5.01
CA ASP A 142 -7.56 -17.20 6.19
C ASP A 142 -7.39 -18.32 7.22
N ALA A 143 -7.23 -19.57 6.77
CA ALA A 143 -7.03 -20.71 7.67
C ALA A 143 -5.75 -20.57 8.51
N ASP A 144 -4.65 -20.13 7.89
CA ASP A 144 -3.39 -19.90 8.59
C ASP A 144 -3.45 -18.68 9.51
N PHE A 145 -4.03 -17.58 9.02
CA PHE A 145 -4.25 -16.37 9.81
C PHE A 145 -5.06 -16.67 11.08
N MET A 146 -6.22 -17.34 10.93
CA MET A 146 -7.10 -17.66 12.05
C MET A 146 -6.43 -18.61 13.04
N ALA A 147 -5.67 -19.60 12.54
CA ALA A 147 -4.91 -20.52 13.39
C ALA A 147 -3.64 -19.91 14.02
N GLY A 148 -3.30 -18.65 13.72
CA GLY A 148 -2.10 -17.99 14.27
C GLY A 148 -0.79 -18.50 13.65
N ARG A 149 -0.87 -19.15 12.49
CA ARG A 149 0.29 -19.60 11.71
C ARG A 149 0.63 -18.52 10.70
N TYR A 150 1.37 -17.49 11.11
CA TYR A 150 1.65 -16.36 10.23
C TYR A 150 2.76 -16.66 9.22
N ARG A 151 2.39 -17.41 8.18
CA ARG A 151 3.25 -17.84 7.08
C ARG A 151 2.85 -17.10 5.83
N PHE A 152 3.67 -16.13 5.43
CA PHE A 152 3.46 -15.32 4.24
C PHE A 152 4.26 -15.89 3.08
N ALA A 153 3.63 -16.01 1.92
CA ALA A 153 4.25 -16.55 0.72
C ALA A 153 3.76 -15.85 -0.55
N GLY A 154 4.63 -15.78 -1.55
CA GLY A 154 4.32 -15.25 -2.88
C GLY A 154 5.60 -14.99 -3.67
N ASP A 155 5.50 -15.06 -4.99
CA ASP A 155 6.60 -14.86 -5.94
C ASP A 155 6.41 -13.62 -6.82
N GLY A 156 5.35 -12.84 -6.58
CA GLY A 156 5.10 -11.58 -7.29
C GLY A 156 6.15 -10.51 -7.01
N THR A 157 6.21 -9.52 -7.89
CA THR A 157 7.20 -8.41 -7.87
C THR A 157 6.74 -7.18 -7.07
N GLY A 158 5.57 -7.25 -6.43
CA GLY A 158 5.01 -6.13 -5.67
C GLY A 158 5.96 -5.60 -4.60
N THR A 159 6.00 -4.28 -4.47
CA THR A 159 6.88 -3.55 -3.55
C THR A 159 6.13 -3.04 -2.32
N VAL A 160 6.85 -2.87 -1.22
CA VAL A 160 6.38 -2.11 -0.05
C VAL A 160 7.22 -0.86 0.09
N VAL A 161 6.62 0.31 -0.04
CA VAL A 161 7.32 1.60 0.03
C VAL A 161 6.69 2.44 1.14
N ASN A 162 7.52 2.91 2.07
CA ASN A 162 7.12 3.89 3.07
C ASN A 162 7.81 5.23 2.84
N GLU A 163 7.03 6.25 2.52
CA GLU A 163 7.42 7.67 2.49
C GLU A 163 6.65 8.50 3.56
N GLY A 164 5.80 7.85 4.34
CA GLY A 164 4.96 8.45 5.38
C GLY A 164 5.46 8.15 6.80
N ASN A 165 4.57 8.25 7.78
CA ASN A 165 4.87 7.93 9.17
C ASN A 165 4.10 6.69 9.62
N LEU A 166 4.84 5.66 10.04
CA LEU A 166 4.30 4.43 10.59
C LEU A 166 4.65 4.36 12.08
N ILE A 167 3.64 4.42 12.94
CA ILE A 167 3.82 4.48 14.38
C ILE A 167 3.08 3.30 15.02
N ALA A 168 3.85 2.40 15.62
CA ALA A 168 3.34 1.37 16.51
C ALA A 168 3.32 1.86 17.96
N ALA A 169 2.43 1.30 18.79
CA ALA A 169 2.39 1.56 20.22
C ALA A 169 3.62 0.93 20.95
N ASP A 170 3.80 1.28 22.23
CA ASP A 170 4.83 0.66 23.09
C ASP A 170 4.76 -0.88 23.04
N ASN A 171 5.91 -1.53 22.82
CA ASN A 171 6.10 -2.98 22.62
C ASN A 171 5.43 -3.57 21.37
N GLY A 172 4.87 -2.71 20.50
CA GLY A 172 4.34 -3.06 19.20
C GLY A 172 5.42 -3.36 18.17
N TYR A 173 5.03 -3.56 16.92
CA TYR A 173 5.99 -3.75 15.83
C TYR A 173 5.54 -3.09 14.53
N VAL A 174 6.51 -2.83 13.66
CA VAL A 174 6.27 -2.49 12.25
C VAL A 174 7.03 -3.49 11.38
N THR A 175 6.32 -4.26 10.57
CA THR A 175 6.92 -5.26 9.67
C THR A 175 6.49 -5.03 8.23
N LEU A 176 7.46 -4.82 7.34
CA LEU A 176 7.27 -4.58 5.90
C LEU A 176 7.91 -5.74 5.13
N ILE A 177 7.11 -6.47 4.34
CA ILE A 177 7.57 -7.68 3.61
C ILE A 177 7.19 -7.60 2.13
N GLY A 178 8.14 -7.64 1.21
CA GLY A 178 7.81 -7.66 -0.22
C GLY A 178 8.87 -8.28 -1.11
N ALA A 179 8.77 -8.07 -2.43
CA ALA A 179 9.88 -8.34 -3.34
C ALA A 179 11.01 -7.32 -3.17
N HIS A 180 10.60 -6.05 -3.03
CA HIS A 180 11.46 -4.95 -2.62
C HIS A 180 10.76 -4.15 -1.52
N VAL A 181 11.54 -3.71 -0.54
CA VAL A 181 11.06 -2.91 0.58
C VAL A 181 11.94 -1.68 0.71
N THR A 182 11.33 -0.51 0.71
CA THR A 182 12.04 0.77 0.85
C THR A 182 11.35 1.62 1.91
N ASN A 183 12.13 2.13 2.86
CA ASN A 183 11.70 3.18 3.77
C ASN A 183 12.49 4.46 3.48
N SER A 184 11.79 5.54 3.15
CA SER A 184 12.29 6.92 3.10
C SER A 184 11.52 7.86 4.04
N GLY A 185 10.47 7.35 4.70
CA GLY A 185 9.72 8.04 5.75
C GLY A 185 10.17 7.62 7.15
N THR A 186 9.28 7.80 8.13
CA THR A 186 9.56 7.52 9.55
C THR A 186 8.86 6.24 10.01
N ILE A 187 9.58 5.41 10.76
CA ILE A 187 9.03 4.22 11.44
C ILE A 187 9.37 4.30 12.92
N ILE A 188 8.35 4.24 13.79
CA ILE A 188 8.50 4.31 15.24
C ILE A 188 7.82 3.09 15.88
N ALA A 189 8.58 2.31 16.66
CA ALA A 189 8.08 1.20 17.46
C ALA A 189 8.78 1.19 18.83
N PRO A 190 8.32 2.00 19.80
CA PRO A 190 9.02 2.18 21.07
C PRO A 190 9.04 0.87 21.85
N LYS A 191 10.23 0.43 22.29
CA LYS A 191 10.43 -0.88 22.97
C LYS A 191 9.92 -2.08 22.15
N GLY A 192 9.76 -1.89 20.85
CA GLY A 192 9.22 -2.84 19.90
C GLY A 192 10.22 -3.23 18.83
N ASP A 193 9.72 -3.83 17.76
CA ASP A 193 10.54 -4.28 16.63
C ASP A 193 10.18 -3.56 15.32
N VAL A 194 11.19 -3.26 14.51
CA VAL A 194 11.03 -2.85 13.12
C VAL A 194 11.71 -3.87 12.23
N ARG A 195 11.00 -4.41 11.23
CA ARG A 195 11.53 -5.39 10.26
C ARG A 195 11.18 -4.98 8.84
N LEU A 196 12.20 -4.88 7.99
CA LEU A 196 12.06 -4.72 6.54
C LEU A 196 12.65 -5.97 5.90
N SER A 197 11.88 -6.67 5.06
CA SER A 197 12.32 -7.93 4.48
C SER A 197 11.90 -8.09 3.02
N ALA A 198 12.89 -8.33 2.17
CA ALA A 198 12.68 -8.76 0.81
C ALA A 198 12.81 -10.29 0.72
N ALA A 199 11.70 -11.00 0.57
CA ALA A 199 11.66 -12.46 0.62
C ALA A 199 10.40 -13.02 -0.04
N ASN A 200 10.47 -14.22 -0.62
CA ASN A 200 9.31 -14.91 -1.20
C ASN A 200 8.50 -15.68 -0.17
N LYS A 201 9.13 -16.09 0.94
CA LYS A 201 8.44 -16.77 2.04
C LYS A 201 9.03 -16.36 3.38
N VAL A 202 8.14 -15.96 4.29
CA VAL A 202 8.48 -15.49 5.65
C VAL A 202 7.52 -16.12 6.64
N THR A 203 8.05 -16.58 7.76
CA THR A 203 7.26 -16.98 8.93
C THR A 203 7.52 -15.98 10.06
N ILE A 204 6.46 -15.45 10.66
CA ILE A 204 6.56 -14.63 11.87
C ILE A 204 5.88 -15.33 13.06
N THR A 205 6.41 -15.09 14.25
CA THR A 205 5.85 -15.55 15.51
C THR A 205 5.46 -14.32 16.31
N LEU A 206 4.20 -14.28 16.74
CA LEU A 206 3.65 -13.19 17.55
C LEU A 206 3.24 -13.73 18.91
N ASP A 207 3.51 -12.96 19.95
CA ASP A 207 2.91 -13.12 21.27
C ASP A 207 2.18 -11.83 21.63
N ASN A 208 0.85 -11.89 21.69
CA ASN A 208 -0.03 -10.72 21.74
C ASN A 208 0.29 -9.69 20.65
N ASN A 209 0.86 -8.55 21.02
CA ASN A 209 1.24 -7.44 20.13
C ASN A 209 2.76 -7.32 19.92
N SER A 210 3.55 -8.30 20.37
CA SER A 210 5.01 -8.31 20.21
C SER A 210 5.46 -9.34 19.17
N LEU A 211 6.47 -8.95 18.38
CA LEU A 211 7.12 -9.83 17.42
C LEU A 211 8.21 -10.64 18.13
N THR A 212 7.99 -11.93 18.35
CA THR A 212 8.92 -12.80 19.09
C THR A 212 9.77 -13.68 18.19
N GLY A 213 9.43 -13.77 16.90
CA GLY A 213 10.19 -14.53 15.92
C GLY A 213 9.98 -14.04 14.49
N PHE A 214 11.05 -14.07 13.70
CA PHE A 214 11.04 -13.71 12.28
C PHE A 214 12.01 -14.62 11.52
N THR A 215 11.51 -15.41 10.57
CA THR A 215 12.30 -16.35 9.76
C THR A 215 12.04 -16.11 8.28
N VAL A 216 13.12 -15.97 7.50
CA VAL A 216 13.06 -15.99 6.04
C VAL A 216 13.18 -17.44 5.59
N ASP A 217 12.06 -18.04 5.18
CA ASP A 217 12.02 -19.42 4.70
C ASP A 217 12.51 -19.55 3.25
N GLN A 218 12.31 -18.50 2.44
CA GLN A 218 12.75 -18.42 1.05
C GLN A 218 13.03 -16.97 0.65
N GLY A 219 14.27 -16.70 0.23
CA GLY A 219 14.65 -15.39 -0.30
C GLY A 219 13.98 -15.07 -1.65
N THR A 220 14.08 -13.81 -2.08
CA THR A 220 13.69 -13.39 -3.44
C THR A 220 14.93 -13.10 -4.28
N PHE A 221 14.83 -13.27 -5.60
CA PHE A 221 15.85 -12.83 -6.54
C PHE A 221 15.85 -11.29 -6.59
N ASP A 222 17.03 -10.66 -6.68
CA ASP A 222 17.21 -9.20 -6.59
C ASP A 222 16.58 -8.54 -5.33
N ALA A 223 16.61 -9.25 -4.20
CA ALA A 223 16.11 -8.76 -2.92
C ALA A 223 16.70 -7.40 -2.54
N LEU A 224 15.83 -6.41 -2.32
CA LEU A 224 16.22 -5.10 -1.79
C LEU A 224 15.40 -4.78 -0.54
N ALA A 225 16.08 -4.59 0.59
CA ALA A 225 15.54 -3.94 1.77
C ALA A 225 16.41 -2.71 2.05
N GLU A 226 15.83 -1.51 1.94
CA GLU A 226 16.56 -0.25 2.07
C GLU A 226 15.88 0.67 3.10
N ASN A 227 16.69 1.26 3.98
CA ASN A 227 16.27 2.29 4.93
C ASN A 227 17.04 3.59 4.70
N LYS A 228 16.33 4.69 4.43
CA LYS A 228 16.85 6.04 4.15
C LYS A 228 16.33 7.12 5.11
N GLY A 229 15.35 6.79 5.94
CA GLY A 229 14.74 7.69 6.94
C GLY A 229 15.14 7.37 8.36
#